data_AF-A0A329ZI44-F1
#
_entry.id   AF-A0A329ZI44-F1
#
_cell.length_a   1.000
_cell.length_b   1.000
_cell.length_c   1.000
_cell.angle_alpha   90.00
_cell.angle_beta   90.00
_cell.angle_gamma   90.00
#
_symmetry.space_group_name_H-M   'P 1'
#
loop_
_entity.id
_entity.type
_entity.pdbx_description
1 polymer ?
#
loop_
_entity_poly.entity_id
_entity_poly.type
_entity_poly.pdbx_seq_one_letter_code
_entity_poly.pdbx_strand_id
1 'polypeptide(L)'
;MDKIFDKFIQNADNIRETWQIVEFFEEEFKKFKNEVNDYENNITKEQEMLKAIRAEYLEIQDALKNAKIDLERLQEQNKNLETNIYDVDSIDNLRKNIPIRPLEKVDIRLKDGIVVKANPARDVYSKEIAEKYLISLKELRALKSKLMNSDLENAKLKNEIKDIKAERKVI
;
A
#
# COMPACT_ATOMS: atom_id res chain seq x y z
N MET A 1 2.84 -58.26 12.72
CA MET A 1 1.89 -59.24 12.17
C MET A 1 2.51 -60.63 12.04
N ASP A 2 3.35 -60.93 11.04
CA ASP A 2 3.77 -62.32 10.75
C ASP A 2 4.38 -63.08 11.94
N LYS A 3 5.25 -62.42 12.73
CA LYS A 3 5.90 -63.04 13.90
C LYS A 3 4.95 -63.46 15.03
N ILE A 4 3.79 -62.80 15.18
CA ILE A 4 2.82 -63.14 16.24
C ILE A 4 1.98 -64.36 15.79
N PHE A 5 1.66 -64.42 14.51
CA PHE A 5 0.98 -65.56 13.90
C PHE A 5 1.88 -66.79 13.87
N ASP A 6 3.18 -66.64 13.60
CA ASP A 6 4.15 -67.73 13.69
C ASP A 6 4.25 -68.30 15.12
N LYS A 7 4.26 -67.41 16.14
CA LYS A 7 4.25 -67.81 17.56
C LYS A 7 2.95 -68.49 17.98
N PHE A 8 1.82 -68.06 17.41
CA PHE A 8 0.52 -68.67 17.65
C PHE A 8 0.46 -70.07 17.04
N ILE A 9 0.88 -70.24 15.78
CA ILE A 9 0.92 -71.52 15.08
C ILE A 9 1.83 -72.52 15.82
N GLN A 10 2.97 -72.07 16.34
CA GLN A 10 3.88 -72.91 17.14
C GLN A 10 3.31 -73.35 18.50
N ASN A 11 2.32 -72.64 19.05
CA ASN A 11 1.70 -72.96 20.34
C ASN A 11 0.24 -73.45 20.22
N ALA A 12 -0.25 -73.67 18.99
CA ALA A 12 -1.66 -73.96 18.72
C ALA A 12 -2.15 -75.23 19.44
N ASP A 13 -1.30 -76.25 19.54
CA ASP A 13 -1.62 -77.54 20.20
C ASP A 13 -1.80 -77.41 21.73
N ASN A 14 -1.29 -76.34 22.34
CA ASN A 14 -1.38 -76.09 23.79
C ASN A 14 -2.59 -75.22 24.18
N ILE A 15 -3.32 -74.69 23.21
CA ILE A 15 -4.49 -73.85 23.43
C ILE A 15 -5.71 -74.76 23.67
N ARG A 16 -6.28 -74.67 24.86
CA ARG A 16 -7.45 -75.48 25.26
C ARG A 16 -8.75 -74.69 25.24
N GLU A 17 -8.66 -73.38 25.44
CA GLU A 17 -9.82 -72.52 25.54
C GLU A 17 -9.69 -71.28 24.65
N THR A 18 -10.81 -70.87 24.04
CA THR A 18 -10.84 -69.80 23.04
C THR A 18 -10.36 -68.44 23.57
N TRP A 19 -10.47 -68.18 24.87
CA TRP A 19 -9.99 -66.92 25.47
C TRP A 19 -8.46 -66.80 25.45
N GLN A 20 -7.73 -67.91 25.45
CA GLN A 20 -6.26 -67.91 25.39
C GLN A 20 -5.75 -67.42 24.03
N ILE A 21 -6.56 -67.61 22.98
CA ILE A 21 -6.29 -67.05 21.66
C ILE A 21 -6.38 -65.52 21.74
N VAL A 22 -7.41 -64.99 22.42
CA VAL A 22 -7.61 -63.54 22.56
C VAL A 22 -6.45 -62.90 23.31
N GLU A 23 -6.01 -63.51 24.42
CA GLU A 23 -4.86 -63.05 25.21
C GLU A 23 -3.57 -62.99 24.37
N PHE A 24 -3.37 -63.95 23.46
CA PHE A 24 -2.20 -64.01 22.57
C PHE A 24 -2.08 -62.82 21.61
N PHE A 25 -3.22 -62.25 21.21
CA PHE A 25 -3.28 -61.12 20.28
C PHE A 25 -3.65 -59.79 20.97
N GLU A 26 -3.93 -59.80 22.27
CA GLU A 26 -4.46 -58.64 23.01
C GLU A 26 -3.50 -57.43 22.95
N GLU A 27 -2.19 -57.68 23.03
CA GLU A 27 -1.18 -56.62 22.86
C GLU A 27 -1.19 -56.02 21.45
N GLU A 28 -1.36 -56.84 20.41
CA GLU A 28 -1.42 -56.35 19.03
C GLU A 28 -2.73 -55.62 18.76
N PHE A 29 -3.86 -56.08 19.32
CA PHE A 29 -5.12 -55.34 19.29
C PHE A 29 -5.01 -53.99 20.00
N LYS A 30 -4.33 -53.94 21.15
CA LYS A 30 -4.08 -52.69 21.88
C LYS A 30 -3.20 -51.73 21.09
N LYS A 31 -2.14 -52.22 20.45
CA LYS A 31 -1.29 -51.42 19.55
C LYS A 31 -2.09 -50.89 18.38
N PHE A 32 -2.84 -51.75 17.70
CA PHE A 32 -3.68 -51.36 16.57
C PHE A 32 -4.72 -50.31 16.97
N LYS A 33 -5.37 -50.48 18.13
CA LYS A 33 -6.33 -49.50 18.66
C LYS A 33 -5.67 -48.15 18.93
N ASN A 34 -4.47 -48.14 19.49
CA ASN A 34 -3.72 -46.91 19.71
C ASN A 34 -3.33 -46.25 18.38
N GLU A 35 -2.83 -47.01 17.41
CA GLU A 35 -2.48 -46.49 16.09
C GLU A 35 -3.70 -45.88 15.38
N VAL A 36 -4.85 -46.56 15.38
CA VAL A 36 -6.10 -46.03 14.81
C VAL A 36 -6.48 -44.71 15.48
N ASN A 37 -6.41 -44.66 16.81
CA ASN A 37 -6.73 -43.45 17.56
C ASN A 37 -5.75 -42.30 17.28
N ASP A 38 -4.47 -42.61 17.09
CA ASP A 38 -3.44 -41.64 16.68
C ASP A 38 -3.69 -41.13 15.26
N TYR A 39 -4.07 -41.99 14.32
CA TYR A 39 -4.48 -41.58 12.98
C TYR A 39 -5.72 -40.69 13.00
N GLU A 40 -6.75 -41.03 13.77
CA GLU A 40 -7.95 -40.19 13.92
C GLU A 40 -7.61 -38.81 14.50
N ASN A 41 -6.74 -38.76 15.51
CA ASN A 41 -6.24 -37.51 16.08
C ASN A 41 -5.42 -36.69 15.08
N ASN A 42 -4.63 -37.33 14.21
CA ASN A 42 -3.87 -36.62 13.19
C ASN A 42 -4.78 -36.09 12.08
N ILE A 43 -5.76 -36.90 11.63
CA ILE A 43 -6.74 -36.49 10.63
C ILE A 43 -7.53 -35.27 11.11
N THR A 44 -7.98 -35.27 12.36
CA THR A 44 -8.73 -34.13 12.93
C THR A 44 -7.87 -32.86 13.01
N LYS A 45 -6.62 -32.97 13.46
CA LYS A 45 -5.66 -31.84 13.46
C LYS A 45 -5.41 -31.29 12.06
N GLU A 46 -5.18 -32.17 11.08
CA GLU A 46 -4.97 -31.75 9.69
C GLU A 46 -6.21 -31.06 9.10
N GLN A 47 -7.42 -31.54 9.43
CA GLN A 47 -8.65 -30.89 9.02
C GLN A 47 -8.82 -29.49 9.62
N GLU A 48 -8.46 -29.31 10.90
CA GLU A 48 -8.46 -28.00 11.56
C GLU A 48 -7.44 -27.05 10.91
N MET A 49 -6.22 -27.52 10.66
CA MET A 49 -5.20 -26.74 9.95
C MET A 49 -5.66 -26.34 8.54
N LEU A 50 -6.26 -27.27 7.80
CA LEU A 50 -6.79 -26.99 6.46
C LEU A 50 -7.90 -25.92 6.50
N LYS A 51 -8.74 -25.96 7.53
CA LYS A 51 -9.79 -24.95 7.73
C LYS A 51 -9.19 -23.57 8.02
N ALA A 52 -8.15 -23.49 8.85
CA ALA A 52 -7.44 -22.25 9.12
C ALA A 52 -6.77 -21.68 7.86
N ILE A 53 -6.04 -22.50 7.11
CA ILE A 53 -5.39 -22.10 5.86
C ILE A 53 -6.42 -21.59 4.83
N ARG A 54 -7.59 -22.24 4.74
CA ARG A 54 -8.67 -21.77 3.85
C ARG A 54 -9.23 -20.42 4.26
N ALA A 55 -9.34 -20.14 5.56
CA ALA A 55 -9.77 -18.84 6.06
C ALA A 55 -8.73 -17.76 5.71
N GLU A 56 -7.44 -18.01 5.98
CA GLU A 56 -6.36 -17.10 5.61
C GLU A 56 -6.31 -16.83 4.10
N TYR A 57 -6.49 -17.87 3.28
CA TYR A 57 -6.54 -17.73 1.83
C TYR A 57 -7.66 -16.79 1.37
N LEU A 58 -8.86 -16.91 1.96
CA LEU A 58 -9.98 -16.03 1.65
C LEU A 58 -9.71 -14.58 2.07
N GLU A 59 -9.13 -14.36 3.25
CA GLU A 59 -8.75 -13.03 3.72
C GLU A 59 -7.72 -12.37 2.80
N ILE A 60 -6.69 -13.12 2.39
CA ILE A 60 -5.68 -12.65 1.43
C ILE A 60 -6.32 -12.34 0.08
N GLN A 61 -7.25 -13.17 -0.38
CA GLN A 61 -7.95 -12.98 -1.65
C GLN A 61 -8.79 -11.68 -1.64
N ASP A 62 -9.48 -11.40 -0.54
CA ASP A 62 -10.26 -10.17 -0.36
C ASP A 62 -9.33 -8.94 -0.25
N ALA A 63 -8.24 -9.04 0.50
CA ALA A 63 -7.24 -7.98 0.58
C ALA A 63 -6.64 -7.66 -0.79
N LEU A 64 -6.33 -8.68 -1.60
CA LEU A 64 -5.81 -8.52 -2.95
C LEU A 64 -6.82 -7.86 -3.90
N LYS A 65 -8.12 -8.20 -3.76
CA LYS A 65 -9.18 -7.54 -4.52
C LYS A 65 -9.27 -6.06 -4.19
N ASN A 66 -9.22 -5.71 -2.90
CA ASN A 66 -9.24 -4.31 -2.46
C ASN A 66 -7.99 -3.55 -2.94
N ALA A 67 -6.81 -4.15 -2.84
CA ALA A 67 -5.57 -3.54 -3.33
C ALA A 67 -5.60 -3.26 -4.84
N LYS A 68 -6.23 -4.14 -5.65
CA LYS A 68 -6.44 -3.90 -7.08
C LYS A 68 -7.36 -2.72 -7.35
N ILE A 69 -8.47 -2.61 -6.62
CA ILE A 69 -9.39 -1.47 -6.73
C ILE A 69 -8.68 -0.16 -6.38
N ASP A 70 -7.88 -0.16 -5.31
CA ASP A 70 -7.09 1.01 -4.92
C ASP A 70 -6.05 1.40 -5.98
N LEU A 71 -5.41 0.41 -6.59
CA LEU A 71 -4.43 0.63 -7.66
C LEU A 71 -5.10 1.25 -8.90
N GLU A 72 -6.25 0.73 -9.33
CA GLU A 72 -7.02 1.31 -10.45
C GLU A 72 -7.42 2.76 -10.15
N ARG A 73 -7.91 3.03 -8.93
CA ARG A 73 -8.25 4.40 -8.48
C ARG A 73 -7.04 5.33 -8.52
N LEU A 74 -5.88 4.89 -8.03
CA LEU A 74 -4.65 5.70 -8.05
C LEU A 74 -4.15 5.94 -9.47
N GLN A 75 -4.27 4.96 -10.36
CA GLN A 75 -3.93 5.13 -11.78
C GLN A 75 -4.84 6.17 -12.45
N GLU A 76 -6.14 6.14 -12.17
CA GLU A 76 -7.07 7.14 -12.69
C GLU A 76 -6.76 8.55 -12.14
N GLN A 77 -6.46 8.66 -10.85
CA GLN A 77 -6.02 9.92 -10.25
C GLN A 77 -4.73 10.46 -10.89
N ASN A 78 -3.73 9.60 -11.12
CA ASN A 78 -2.49 10.00 -11.78
C ASN A 78 -2.75 10.47 -13.22
N LYS A 79 -3.60 9.78 -13.97
CA LYS A 79 -3.96 10.20 -15.33
C LYS A 79 -4.65 11.58 -15.33
N ASN A 80 -5.54 11.82 -14.37
CA ASN A 80 -6.18 13.12 -14.20
C ASN A 80 -5.18 14.23 -13.82
N LEU A 81 -4.19 13.91 -12.98
CA LEU A 81 -3.10 14.83 -12.65
C LEU A 81 -2.22 15.14 -13.87
N GLU A 82 -1.87 14.13 -14.68
CA GLU A 82 -1.11 14.32 -15.93
C GLU A 82 -1.86 15.23 -16.91
N THR A 83 -3.17 15.05 -17.08
CA THR A 83 -3.97 15.97 -17.90
C THR A 83 -3.98 17.40 -17.35
N ASN A 84 -3.99 17.59 -16.03
CA ASN A 84 -3.92 18.92 -15.43
C ASN A 84 -2.54 19.57 -15.60
N ILE A 85 -1.45 18.80 -15.74
CA ILE A 85 -0.11 19.33 -16.01
C ILE A 85 -0.04 19.96 -17.41
N TYR A 86 -0.70 19.38 -18.42
CA TYR A 86 -0.79 19.99 -19.75
C TYR A 86 -1.52 21.34 -19.75
N ASP A 87 -2.45 21.56 -18.81
CA ASP A 87 -3.08 22.86 -18.61
C ASP A 87 -2.16 23.89 -17.93
N VAL A 88 -1.18 23.44 -17.13
CA VAL A 88 -0.17 24.34 -16.53
C VAL A 88 0.78 24.90 -17.59
N ASP A 89 1.18 24.11 -18.59
CA ASP A 89 1.95 24.60 -19.74
C ASP A 89 1.18 25.68 -20.52
N SER A 90 -0.15 25.56 -20.58
CA SER A 90 -1.03 26.57 -21.17
C SER A 90 -1.06 27.86 -20.34
N ILE A 91 -0.99 27.77 -19.01
CA ILE A 91 -0.87 28.93 -18.10
C ILE A 91 0.50 29.63 -18.26
N ASP A 92 1.59 28.89 -18.41
CA ASP A 92 2.91 29.48 -18.64
C ASP A 92 3.00 30.17 -20.01
N ASN A 93 2.30 29.66 -21.02
CA ASN A 93 2.13 30.34 -22.30
C ASN A 93 1.26 31.61 -22.18
N LEU A 94 0.21 31.60 -21.35
CA LEU A 94 -0.58 32.80 -21.01
C LEU A 94 0.27 33.86 -20.28
N ARG A 95 1.14 33.45 -19.36
CA ARG A 95 2.06 34.35 -18.63
C ARG A 95 3.12 34.98 -19.54
N LYS A 96 3.62 34.26 -20.55
CA LYS A 96 4.57 34.78 -21.53
C LYS A 96 3.92 35.79 -22.49
N ASN A 97 2.64 35.60 -22.82
CA ASN A 97 1.93 36.43 -23.81
C ASN A 97 1.18 37.64 -23.22
N ILE A 98 0.93 37.67 -21.91
CA ILE A 98 0.36 38.82 -21.21
C ILE A 98 1.45 39.44 -20.33
N PRO A 99 2.25 40.39 -20.83
CA PRO A 99 3.18 41.09 -19.98
C PRO A 99 2.37 41.94 -18.98
N ILE A 100 2.37 41.53 -17.71
CA ILE A 100 1.88 42.36 -16.61
C ILE A 100 2.82 43.56 -16.52
N ARG A 101 2.48 44.64 -17.21
CA ARG A 101 3.23 45.91 -17.16
C ARG A 101 2.59 46.82 -16.13
N PRO A 102 3.40 47.52 -15.30
CA PRO A 102 2.88 48.59 -14.47
C PRO A 102 2.27 49.68 -15.36
N LEU A 103 1.12 50.23 -14.98
CA LEU A 103 0.49 51.31 -15.75
C LEU A 103 1.38 52.55 -15.72
N GLU A 104 1.70 53.06 -16.90
CA GLU A 104 2.46 54.29 -17.06
C GLU A 104 1.55 55.50 -16.78
N LYS A 105 2.10 56.53 -16.13
CA LYS A 105 1.39 57.79 -15.94
C LYS A 105 1.18 58.42 -17.31
N VAL A 106 -0.07 58.74 -17.64
CA VAL A 106 -0.41 59.35 -18.92
C VAL A 106 -0.46 60.86 -18.78
N ASP A 107 0.18 61.55 -19.73
CA ASP A 107 0.16 63.00 -19.86
C ASP A 107 -1.12 63.41 -20.61
N ILE A 108 -2.04 64.08 -19.91
CA ILE A 108 -3.29 64.59 -20.49
C ILE A 108 -3.08 66.06 -20.84
N ARG A 109 -3.22 66.42 -22.12
CA ARG A 109 -3.16 67.80 -22.57
C ARG A 109 -4.57 68.41 -22.58
N LEU A 110 -4.77 69.44 -21.75
CA LEU A 110 -6.01 70.20 -21.65
C LEU A 110 -6.12 71.20 -22.81
N LYS A 111 -7.34 71.69 -23.06
CA LYS A 111 -7.63 72.63 -24.16
C LYS A 111 -6.83 73.94 -24.08
N ASP A 112 -6.40 74.31 -22.88
CA ASP A 112 -5.59 75.51 -22.60
C ASP A 112 -4.08 75.28 -22.80
N GLY A 113 -3.68 74.12 -23.36
CA GLY A 113 -2.29 73.76 -23.64
C GLY A 113 -1.51 73.18 -22.44
N ILE A 114 -2.10 73.18 -21.25
CA ILE A 114 -1.51 72.63 -20.03
C ILE A 114 -1.48 71.10 -20.10
N VAL A 115 -0.34 70.50 -19.79
CA VAL A 115 -0.18 69.05 -19.69
C VAL A 115 -0.21 68.63 -18.22
N VAL A 116 -1.13 67.74 -17.86
CA VAL A 116 -1.31 67.23 -16.50
C VAL A 116 -1.03 65.73 -16.48
N LYS A 117 -0.19 65.29 -15.54
CA LYS A 117 0.11 63.87 -15.30
C LYS A 117 -1.04 63.23 -14.53
N ALA A 118 -1.80 62.37 -15.19
CA ALA A 118 -2.83 61.60 -14.52
C ALA A 118 -2.25 60.29 -13.98
N ASN A 119 -2.50 60.03 -12.70
CA ASN A 119 -2.33 58.70 -12.15
C ASN A 119 -3.40 57.77 -12.78
N PRO A 120 -3.12 56.46 -12.89
CA PRO A 120 -4.10 55.50 -13.39
C PRO A 120 -5.39 55.59 -12.56
N ALA A 121 -6.53 55.76 -13.24
CA ALA A 121 -7.78 56.13 -12.59
C ALA A 121 -8.51 54.96 -11.88
N ARG A 122 -8.01 53.73 -11.98
CA ARG A 122 -8.68 52.54 -11.46
C ARG A 122 -7.68 51.52 -10.93
N ASP A 123 -8.03 50.87 -9.82
CA ASP A 123 -7.32 49.67 -9.37
C ASP A 123 -7.29 48.64 -10.50
N VAL A 124 -6.09 48.16 -10.81
CA VAL A 124 -5.77 47.32 -11.98
C VAL A 124 -6.57 46.01 -11.98
N TYR A 125 -6.97 45.55 -10.80
CA TYR A 125 -7.70 44.31 -10.59
C TYR A 125 -8.90 44.59 -9.68
N SER A 126 -10.04 43.94 -9.93
CA SER A 126 -11.15 43.99 -8.99
C SER A 126 -10.70 43.48 -7.62
N LYS A 127 -11.33 43.97 -6.55
CA LYS A 127 -11.02 43.55 -5.17
C LYS A 127 -11.04 42.02 -5.01
N GLU A 128 -11.97 41.36 -5.70
CA GLU A 128 -12.08 39.90 -5.76
C GLU A 128 -10.83 39.22 -6.35
N ILE A 129 -10.24 39.78 -7.41
CA ILE A 129 -9.01 39.24 -8.03
C ILE A 129 -7.82 39.46 -7.10
N ALA A 130 -7.73 40.61 -6.45
CA ALA A 130 -6.67 40.90 -5.47
C ALA A 130 -6.74 39.97 -4.26
N GLU A 131 -7.94 39.70 -3.73
CA GLU A 131 -8.16 38.76 -2.63
C GLU A 131 -7.79 37.33 -3.02
N LYS A 132 -8.21 36.88 -4.21
CA LYS A 132 -7.81 35.56 -4.75
C LYS A 132 -6.30 35.45 -4.90
N TYR A 133 -5.64 36.49 -5.44
CA TYR A 133 -4.19 36.51 -5.59
C TYR A 133 -3.48 36.41 -4.22
N LEU A 134 -3.94 37.13 -3.21
CA LEU A 134 -3.37 37.07 -1.86
C LEU A 134 -3.54 35.69 -1.20
N ILE A 135 -4.69 35.05 -1.40
CA ILE A 135 -4.93 33.68 -0.94
C ILE A 135 -3.98 32.71 -1.64
N SER A 136 -3.91 32.74 -2.97
CA SER A 136 -3.00 31.90 -3.75
C SER A 136 -1.52 32.13 -3.40
N LEU A 137 -1.14 33.35 -3.04
CA LEU A 137 0.23 33.68 -2.64
C LEU A 137 0.58 33.11 -1.25
N LYS A 138 -0.40 33.06 -0.33
CA LYS A 138 -0.24 32.36 0.96
C LYS A 138 -0.13 30.86 0.76
N GLU A 139 -0.99 30.28 -0.07
CA GLU A 139 -0.94 28.86 -0.42
C GLU A 139 0.39 28.48 -1.07
N LEU A 140 0.87 29.27 -2.04
CA LEU A 140 2.16 29.05 -2.69
C LEU A 140 3.32 29.04 -1.68
N ARG A 141 3.33 29.95 -0.71
CA ARG A 141 4.35 29.96 0.36
C ARG A 141 4.27 28.70 1.22
N ALA A 142 3.06 28.25 1.57
CA ALA A 142 2.86 27.04 2.35
C ALA A 142 3.31 25.78 1.58
N LEU A 143 2.95 25.67 0.29
CA LEU A 143 3.40 24.57 -0.57
C LEU A 143 4.92 24.59 -0.75
N LYS A 144 5.54 25.76 -0.96
CA LYS A 144 7.00 25.88 -1.07
C LYS A 144 7.70 25.41 0.21
N SER A 145 7.17 25.73 1.39
CA SER A 145 7.72 25.25 2.66
C SER A 145 7.57 23.74 2.81
N LYS A 146 6.42 23.16 2.42
CA LYS A 146 6.22 21.70 2.45
C LYS A 146 7.19 20.99 1.51
N LEU A 147 7.34 21.48 0.29
CA LEU A 147 8.26 20.93 -0.71
C LEU A 147 9.70 20.93 -0.18
N MET A 148 10.15 22.05 0.41
CA MET A 148 11.49 22.14 0.99
C MET A 148 11.70 21.15 2.15
N ASN A 149 10.68 20.91 2.97
CA ASN A 149 10.75 19.89 4.02
C ASN A 149 10.85 18.48 3.45
N SER A 150 10.03 18.15 2.44
CA SER A 150 10.09 16.86 1.74
C SER A 150 11.41 16.64 1.02
N ASP A 151 12.01 17.67 0.42
CA ASP A 151 13.33 17.58 -0.20
C ASP A 151 14.43 17.29 0.82
N LEU A 152 14.36 17.90 2.01
CA LEU A 152 15.28 17.61 3.12
C LEU A 152 15.12 16.17 3.64
N GLU A 153 13.88 15.69 3.77
CA GLU A 153 13.59 14.32 4.19
C GLU A 153 14.08 13.29 3.16
N ASN A 154 13.81 13.53 1.87
CA ASN A 154 14.34 12.71 0.78
C ASN A 154 15.88 12.67 0.78
N ALA A 155 16.53 13.80 1.04
CA ALA A 155 17.98 13.85 1.15
C ALA A 155 18.50 13.01 2.34
N LYS A 156 17.81 13.05 3.49
CA LYS A 156 18.14 12.20 4.65
C LYS A 156 17.99 10.72 4.34
N LEU A 157 16.82 10.31 3.83
CA LEU A 157 16.55 8.92 3.46
C LEU A 157 17.55 8.40 2.42
N LYS A 158 17.96 9.24 1.46
CA LYS A 158 18.97 8.88 0.47
C LYS A 158 20.35 8.61 1.10
N ASN A 159 20.72 9.37 2.14
CA ASN A 159 21.95 9.13 2.89
C ASN A 159 21.83 7.86 3.74
N GLU A 160 20.72 7.66 4.45
CA GLU A 160 20.48 6.43 5.23
C GLU A 160 20.55 5.17 4.34
N ILE A 161 19.93 5.21 3.16
CA ILE A 161 20.03 4.11 2.17
C ILE A 161 21.47 3.89 1.72
N LYS A 162 22.26 4.96 1.56
CA LYS A 162 23.67 4.86 1.18
C LYS A 162 24.50 4.19 2.29
N ASP A 163 24.26 4.56 3.54
CA ASP A 163 24.95 4.01 4.70
C ASP A 163 24.62 2.52 4.89
N ILE A 164 23.33 2.15 4.83
CA ILE A 164 22.89 0.75 4.86
C ILE A 164 23.54 -0.08 3.74
N LYS A 165 23.65 0.50 2.53
CA LYS A 165 24.32 -0.18 1.40
C LYS A 165 25.83 -0.32 1.60
N ALA A 166 26.47 0.62 2.30
CA ALA A 166 27.88 0.53 2.64
C ALA A 166 28.12 -0.56 3.69
N GLU A 167 27.30 -0.62 4.74
CA GLU A 167 27.36 -1.67 5.78
C GLU A 167 27.17 -3.07 5.20
N ARG A 168 26.21 -3.25 4.28
CA ARG A 168 25.98 -4.55 3.60
C ARG A 168 27.09 -4.99 2.66
N LYS A 169 28.00 -4.10 2.23
CA LYS A 169 29.15 -4.45 1.39
C LYS A 169 30.39 -4.87 2.19
N VAL A 170 30.37 -4.70 3.51
CA VAL A 170 31.49 -4.98 4.42
C VAL A 170 31.34 -6.37 5.09
N ILE A 171 30.26 -7.09 4.80
CA ILE A 171 30.02 -8.51 5.17
C ILE A 171 30.14 -9.36 3.90
#